data_AF-A0A7X6YAN2-F1
#
_entry.id   AF-A0A7X6YAN2-F1
#
_cell.length_a   1.000
_cell.length_b   1.000
_cell.length_c   1.000
_cell.angle_alpha   90.00
_cell.angle_beta   90.00
_cell.angle_gamma   90.00
#
_symmetry.space_group_name_H-M   'P 1'
#
loop_
_entity.id
_entity.type
_entity.pdbx_description
1 polymer ?
#
loop_
_entity_poly.entity_id
_entity_poly.type
_entity_poly.pdbx_seq_one_letter_code
_entity_poly.pdbx_strand_id
1 'polypeptide(L)' 'MGIEIERKFLVKGEGWRDATATEIRQGYLNRDKERTVRVRIAGERAFLTIKGLNKGAA' A
#
# COMPACT_ATOMS: atom_id res chain seq x y z
N MET A 1 -4.78 -4.04 23.86
CA MET A 1 -4.82 -4.41 22.43
C MET A 1 -5.37 -3.23 21.66
N GLY A 2 -4.60 -2.65 20.73
CA GLY A 2 -5.01 -1.46 19.98
C GLY A 2 -5.75 -1.86 18.71
N ILE A 3 -6.93 -1.28 18.49
CA ILE A 3 -7.66 -1.43 17.23
C ILE A 3 -7.25 -0.26 16.34
N GLU A 4 -6.69 -0.54 15.17
CA GLU A 4 -6.44 0.49 14.16
C GLU A 4 -7.76 0.85 13.46
N ILE A 5 -8.06 2.16 13.40
CA ILE A 5 -9.22 2.69 12.69
C ILE A 5 -8.72 3.63 11.58
N GLU A 6 -8.80 3.18 10.32
CA GLU A 6 -8.40 3.96 9.15
C GLU A 6 -9.62 4.58 8.43
N ARG A 7 -9.53 5.85 8.02
CA ARG A 7 -10.52 6.54 7.16
C ARG A 7 -9.81 7.22 5.99
N LYS A 8 -10.40 7.18 4.80
CA LYS A 8 -9.84 7.75 3.56
C LYS A 8 -10.74 8.86 3.04
N PHE A 9 -10.13 9.91 2.53
CA PHE A 9 -10.81 11.09 1.98
C PHE A 9 -10.17 11.49 0.65
N LEU A 10 -10.94 12.16 -0.19
CA LEU A 10 -10.38 12.86 -1.34
C LEU A 10 -9.62 14.10 -0.87
N VAL A 11 -8.50 14.40 -1.53
CA VAL A 11 -7.71 15.61 -1.26
C VAL A 11 -8.27 16.77 -2.06
N LYS A 12 -8.37 17.96 -1.46
CA LYS A 12 -8.78 19.21 -2.12
C LYS A 12 -7.61 20.19 -2.13
N GLY A 13 -7.38 20.83 -3.28
CA GLY A 13 -6.27 21.78 -3.47
C GLY A 13 -4.91 21.09 -3.67
N GLU A 14 -3.86 21.90 -3.80
CA GLU A 14 -2.52 21.45 -4.23
C GLU A 14 -1.46 21.44 -3.12
N GLY A 15 -1.78 21.86 -1.89
CA GLY A 15 -0.81 21.96 -0.79
C GLY A 15 -0.14 20.64 -0.37
N TRP A 16 -0.68 19.50 -0.82
CA TRP A 16 -0.05 18.19 -0.61
C TRP A 16 1.28 18.05 -1.37
N ARG A 17 1.53 18.87 -2.38
CA ARG A 17 2.74 18.79 -3.23
C ARG A 17 4.00 19.30 -2.54
N ASP A 18 3.86 20.18 -1.55
CA ASP A 18 4.99 20.77 -0.83
C ASP A 18 5.54 19.83 0.27
N ALA A 19 4.86 18.72 0.52
CA ALA A 19 5.29 17.73 1.51
C ALA A 19 6.48 16.90 0.99
N THR A 20 7.36 16.51 1.92
CA THR A 20 8.41 15.51 1.62
C THR A 20 7.77 14.22 1.14
N ALA A 21 8.09 13.82 -0.09
CA ALA A 21 7.55 12.63 -0.73
C ALA A 21 8.58 11.51 -0.81
N THR A 22 8.09 10.27 -0.81
CA THR A 22 8.88 9.10 -1.21
C THR A 22 8.34 8.61 -2.54
N GLU A 23 9.21 8.45 -3.53
CA GLU A 23 8.79 7.87 -4.81
C GLU A 23 8.36 6.40 -4.60
N ILE A 24 7.16 6.07 -5.06
CA ILE A 24 6.63 4.71 -5.01
C ILE A 24 6.33 4.24 -6.42
N ARG A 25 6.98 3.15 -6.82
CA ARG A 25 6.67 2.41 -8.06
C ARG A 25 6.19 1.02 -7.66
N GLN A 26 5.07 0.56 -8.21
CA GLN A 26 4.54 -0.76 -7.89
C GLN A 26 3.91 -1.44 -9.10
N GLY A 27 4.10 -2.75 -9.18
CA GLY A 27 3.50 -3.62 -10.18
C GLY A 27 2.89 -4.83 -9.50
N TYR A 28 1.73 -5.26 -10.00
CA TYR A 28 1.13 -6.52 -9.58
C TYR A 28 1.47 -7.59 -10.60
N LEU A 29 2.11 -8.66 -10.14
CA LEU A 29 2.30 -9.87 -10.93
C LEU A 29 1.02 -10.72 -10.93
N ASN A 30 0.29 -10.68 -9.81
CA ASN A 30 -1.03 -11.29 -9.69
C ASN A 30 -1.91 -10.43 -8.75
N ARG A 31 -3.18 -10.21 -9.14
CA ARG A 31 -4.16 -9.39 -8.39
C ARG A 31 -5.33 -10.19 -7.84
N ASP A 32 -5.31 -11.51 -8.01
CA ASP A 32 -6.33 -12.39 -7.46
C ASP A 32 -6.29 -12.27 -5.93
N LYS A 33 -7.46 -12.11 -5.31
CA LYS A 33 -7.59 -11.95 -3.86
C LYS A 33 -7.14 -13.19 -3.10
N GLU A 34 -7.18 -14.37 -3.73
CA GLU A 34 -6.68 -15.61 -3.13
C GLU A 34 -5.14 -15.68 -3.13
N ARG A 35 -4.48 -14.94 -4.03
CA ARG A 35 -3.03 -15.05 -4.32
C ARG A 35 -2.48 -13.75 -4.92
N THR A 36 -2.53 -12.67 -4.14
CA THR A 36 -2.01 -11.38 -4.61
C THR A 36 -0.48 -11.36 -4.52
N VAL A 37 0.18 -11.08 -5.63
CA VAL A 37 1.64 -10.91 -5.71
C VAL A 37 1.96 -9.52 -6.24
N ARG A 38 2.72 -8.74 -5.47
CA ARG A 38 3.07 -7.36 -5.78
C ARG A 38 4.54 -7.12 -5.56
N VAL A 39 5.19 -6.48 -6.53
CA VAL A 39 6.51 -5.89 -6.39
C VAL A 39 6.33 -4.39 -6.15
N ARG A 40 7.04 -3.83 -5.16
CA ARG A 40 7.04 -2.40 -4.87
C ARG A 40 8.46 -1.92 -4.62
N ILE A 41 8.81 -0.79 -5.22
CA ILE A 41 9.97 0.02 -4.87
C ILE A 41 9.44 1.26 -4.13
N ALA A 42 10.01 1.56 -2.96
CA ALA A 42 9.73 2.76 -2.18
C ALA A 42 11.07 3.43 -1.86
N GLY A 43 11.36 4.56 -2.52
CA GLY A 43 12.70 5.13 -2.55
C GLY A 43 13.72 4.11 -3.06
N GLU A 44 14.73 3.82 -2.26
CA GLU A 44 15.81 2.89 -2.61
C GLU A 44 15.55 1.44 -2.16
N ARG A 45 14.39 1.15 -1.55
CA ARG A 45 14.07 -0.18 -1.02
C ARG A 45 13.07 -0.89 -1.91
N ALA A 46 13.36 -2.16 -2.23
CA ALA A 46 12.48 -3.04 -2.97
C ALA A 46 11.83 -4.09 -2.05
N PHE A 47 10.56 -4.40 -2.33
CA PHE A 47 9.76 -5.35 -1.57
C PHE A 47 8.99 -6.26 -2.53
N LEU A 48 9.05 -7.57 -2.26
CA LEU A 48 8.12 -8.56 -2.81
C LEU A 48 7.06 -8.88 -1.75
N THR A 49 5.79 -8.71 -2.09
CA THR A 49 4.66 -9.03 -1.22
C THR A 49 3.86 -10.16 -1.83
N ILE A 50 3.65 -11.24 -1.06
CA ILE A 50 2.78 -12.35 -1.41
C ILE A 50 1.71 -12.44 -0.33
N LYS A 51 0.44 -12.34 -0.71
CA LYS A 51 -0.71 -12.39 0.20
C LYS A 51 -1.69 -13.46 -0.26
N GLY A 52 -2.12 -14.29 0.68
CA GLY A 52 -3.30 -15.13 0.53
C GLY A 52 -4.58 -14.38 0.94
N LEU A 53 -5.69 -15.12 0.99
CA LEU A 53 -6.96 -14.61 1.47
C LEU A 53 -6.82 -14.04 2.89
N ASN A 54 -7.25 -12.80 3.11
CA ASN A 54 -7.23 -12.19 4.43
C ASN A 54 -8.36 -12.81 5.29
N LYS A 55 -8.00 -13.46 6.41
CA LYS A 55 -8.95 -14.04 7.37
C LYS A 55 -9.18 -13.16 8.61
N GLY A 56 -8.65 -11.93 8.60
CA GLY A 56 -8.60 -11.06 9.79
C GLY A 56 -7.47 -11.45 10.74
N ALA A 57 -7.17 -10.57 11.70
CA ALA A 57 -6.38 -10.91 12.87
C ALA A 57 -7.30 -11.59 13.89
N ALA A 58 -6.89 -12.74 14.42
CA ALA A 58 -7.56 -13.39 15.55
C ALA A 58 -7.31 -12.63 16.86
#